data_AF-A0A3Q0T0B4-F1
#
_entry.id   AF-A0A3Q0T0B4-F1
#
_cell.length_a   1.000
_cell.length_b   1.000
_cell.length_c   1.000
_cell.angle_alpha   90.00
_cell.angle_beta   90.00
_cell.angle_gamma   90.00
#
_symmetry.space_group_name_H-M   'P 1'
#
loop_
_entity.id
_entity.type
_entity.pdbx_description
1 polymer ?
#
loop_
_entity_poly.entity_id
_entity_poly.type
_entity_poly.pdbx_seq_one_letter_code
_entity_poly.pdbx_strand_id
1 'polypeptide(L)'
;MDMAAKENVNSLQTESVVNRWLLDYYLFLALEFFRKEQYEDCCAITNVLDSVLARPYEPTDLMSQKIQVWQFLSRINEGEKLGEININPFIITHLLSV
;
A
#
# COMPACT_ATOMS: atom_id res chain seq x y z
N MET A 1 5.90 29.94 17.43
CA MET A 1 5.71 28.86 16.43
C MET A 1 6.51 29.28 15.21
N ASP A 2 7.68 28.68 15.02
CA ASP A 2 8.70 29.13 14.05
C ASP A 2 8.29 28.85 12.59
N MET A 3 8.73 29.72 11.67
CA MET A 3 8.46 29.59 10.23
C MET A 3 8.89 28.22 9.67
N ALA A 4 10.04 27.69 10.11
CA ALA A 4 10.55 26.39 9.68
C ALA A 4 9.64 25.21 10.08
N ALA A 5 9.00 25.29 11.25
CA ALA A 5 8.05 24.26 11.68
C ALA A 5 6.76 24.29 10.84
N LYS A 6 6.34 25.47 10.40
CA LYS A 6 5.12 25.64 9.57
C LYS A 6 5.33 25.13 8.14
N GLU A 7 6.53 25.32 7.59
CA GLU A 7 6.89 24.84 6.26
C GLU A 7 7.01 23.30 6.22
N ASN A 8 7.61 22.70 7.25
CA ASN A 8 7.70 21.24 7.38
C ASN A 8 6.31 20.58 7.50
N VAL A 9 5.40 21.15 8.31
CA VAL A 9 4.02 20.65 8.43
C VAL A 9 3.27 20.72 7.10
N ASN A 10 3.43 21.80 6.32
CA ASN A 10 2.81 21.91 5.00
C ASN A 10 3.34 20.88 4.00
N SER A 11 4.66 20.59 4.05
CA SER A 11 5.25 19.54 3.20
C SER A 11 4.73 18.15 3.54
N LEU A 12 4.57 17.82 4.82
CA LEU A 12 4.03 16.53 5.27
C LEU A 12 2.55 16.36 4.91
N GLN A 13 1.76 17.43 4.97
CA GLN A 13 0.37 17.42 4.51
C GLN A 13 0.27 17.18 3.00
N THR A 14 1.13 17.85 2.22
CA THR A 14 1.18 17.67 0.76
C THR A 14 1.59 16.25 0.40
N GLU A 15 2.63 15.73 1.05
CA GLU A 15 3.07 14.34 0.88
C GLU A 15 1.94 13.35 1.18
N SER A 16 1.23 13.55 2.29
CA SER A 16 0.12 12.67 2.72
C SER A 16 -0.99 12.57 1.66
N VAL A 17 -1.37 13.70 1.04
CA VAL A 17 -2.38 13.75 -0.02
C VAL A 17 -1.89 13.06 -1.30
N VAL A 18 -0.63 13.30 -1.68
CA VAL A 18 -0.03 12.68 -2.88
C VAL A 18 0.10 11.17 -2.69
N ASN A 19 0.57 10.71 -1.54
CA ASN A 19 0.69 9.29 -1.23
C ASN A 19 -0.67 8.59 -1.24
N ARG A 20 -1.74 9.25 -0.75
CA ARG A 20 -3.10 8.73 -0.90
C ARG A 20 -3.46 8.50 -2.37
N TRP A 21 -3.20 9.46 -3.24
CA TRP A 21 -3.48 9.31 -4.69
C TRP A 21 -2.65 8.21 -5.33
N LEU A 22 -1.37 8.07 -4.94
CA LEU A 22 -0.52 6.99 -5.39
C LEU A 22 -1.06 5.62 -4.95
N LEU A 23 -1.51 5.50 -3.70
CA LEU A 23 -2.14 4.27 -3.21
C LEU A 23 -3.38 3.90 -4.03
N ASP A 24 -4.31 4.83 -4.22
CA ASP A 24 -5.52 4.59 -5.01
C ASP A 24 -5.20 4.16 -6.45
N TYR A 25 -4.22 4.83 -7.08
CA TYR A 25 -3.79 4.52 -8.44
C TYR A 25 -3.13 3.15 -8.55
N TYR A 26 -2.18 2.84 -7.67
CA TYR A 26 -1.45 1.57 -7.74
C TYR A 26 -2.31 0.38 -7.31
N LEU A 27 -3.27 0.56 -6.39
CA LEU A 27 -4.28 -0.46 -6.08
C LEU A 27 -5.16 -0.74 -7.30
N PHE A 28 -5.57 0.29 -8.04
CA PHE A 28 -6.31 0.11 -9.29
C PHE A 28 -5.49 -0.67 -10.33
N LEU A 29 -4.23 -0.29 -10.55
CA LEU A 29 -3.35 -1.01 -11.48
C LEU A 29 -3.12 -2.47 -11.06
N ALA A 30 -2.94 -2.71 -9.77
CA ALA A 30 -2.73 -4.03 -9.22
C ALA A 30 -3.92 -4.96 -9.48
N LEU A 31 -5.14 -4.44 -9.32
CA LEU A 31 -6.35 -5.18 -9.69
C LEU A 31 -6.43 -5.44 -11.20
N GLU A 32 -6.02 -4.49 -12.05
CA GLU A 32 -6.00 -4.66 -13.49
C GLU A 32 -5.00 -5.74 -13.94
N PHE A 33 -3.80 -5.77 -13.36
CA PHE A 33 -2.81 -6.81 -13.64
C PHE A 33 -3.26 -8.17 -13.14
N PHE A 34 -3.85 -8.23 -11.94
CA PHE A 34 -4.40 -9.46 -11.38
C PHE A 34 -5.50 -10.04 -12.28
N ARG A 35 -6.43 -9.18 -12.75
CA ARG A 35 -7.51 -9.56 -13.67
C ARG A 35 -7.00 -10.09 -15.02
N LYS A 36 -5.83 -9.64 -15.45
CA LYS A 36 -5.19 -10.05 -16.73
C LYS A 36 -4.19 -11.19 -16.54
N GLU A 37 -4.07 -11.74 -15.33
CA GLU A 37 -3.11 -12.81 -15.01
C GLU A 37 -1.64 -12.40 -15.33
N GLN A 38 -1.32 -11.11 -15.20
CA GLN A 38 0.03 -10.57 -15.43
C GLN A 38 0.87 -10.68 -14.15
N TYR A 39 1.27 -11.89 -13.78
CA TYR A 39 1.89 -12.20 -12.48
C TYR A 39 3.19 -11.43 -12.20
N GLU A 40 4.04 -11.19 -13.21
CA GLU A 40 5.27 -10.41 -13.05
C GLU A 40 4.98 -8.94 -12.75
N ASP A 41 4.05 -8.34 -13.48
CA ASP A 41 3.58 -6.97 -13.27
C ASP A 41 2.88 -6.82 -11.92
N CYS A 42 2.10 -7.83 -11.50
CA CYS A 42 1.52 -7.91 -10.15
C CYS A 42 2.60 -7.88 -9.06
N CYS A 43 3.70 -8.62 -9.22
CA CYS A 43 4.77 -8.60 -8.22
C CYS A 43 5.49 -7.25 -8.17
N ALA A 44 5.76 -6.65 -9.34
CA ALA A 44 6.38 -5.33 -9.43
C ALA A 44 5.52 -4.25 -8.75
N ILE A 45 4.20 -4.28 -8.97
CA ILE A 45 3.28 -3.30 -8.38
C ILE A 45 3.10 -3.50 -6.86
N THR A 46 3.15 -4.74 -6.34
CA THR A 46 3.16 -5.00 -4.89
C THR A 46 4.32 -4.27 -4.21
N ASN A 47 5.53 -4.36 -4.76
CA ASN A 47 6.72 -3.71 -4.19
C ASN A 47 6.58 -2.17 -4.14
N VAL A 48 5.96 -1.59 -5.17
CA VAL A 48 5.66 -0.14 -5.21
C VAL A 48 4.64 0.22 -4.15
N LEU A 49 3.55 -0.56 -4.02
CA LEU A 49 2.53 -0.36 -2.99
C LEU A 49 3.11 -0.43 -1.57
N ASP A 50 3.96 -1.41 -1.28
CA ASP A 50 4.63 -1.54 0.01
C ASP A 50 5.49 -0.31 0.34
N SER A 51 6.18 0.23 -0.67
CA SER A 51 7.01 1.43 -0.52
C SER A 51 6.18 2.68 -0.23
N VAL A 52 4.99 2.80 -0.83
CA VAL A 52 4.07 3.92 -0.57
C VAL A 52 3.39 3.77 0.80
N LEU A 53 2.99 2.55 1.18
CA LEU A 53 2.36 2.27 2.49
C LEU A 53 3.30 2.51 3.68
N ALA A 54 4.62 2.48 3.47
CA ALA A 54 5.63 2.84 4.47
C ALA A 54 5.74 4.35 4.73
N ARG A 55 5.01 5.19 3.99
CA ARG A 55 5.00 6.66 4.10
C ARG A 55 3.66 7.15 4.66
N PRO A 56 3.60 8.37 5.25
CA PRO A 56 2.33 8.95 5.67
C PRO A 56 1.38 9.13 4.48
N TYR A 57 0.11 8.77 4.65
CA TYR A 57 -0.93 9.00 3.65
C TYR A 57 -2.22 9.43 4.34
N GLU A 58 -3.05 10.17 3.61
CA GLU A 58 -4.33 10.65 4.12
C GLU A 58 -5.34 9.49 4.11
N PRO A 59 -5.84 9.04 5.28
CA PRO A 59 -6.80 7.95 5.34
C PRO A 59 -8.15 8.37 4.74
N THR A 60 -8.85 7.41 4.14
CA THR A 60 -10.24 7.56 3.71
C THR A 60 -11.07 6.40 4.23
N ASP A 61 -12.38 6.56 4.31
CA ASP A 61 -13.32 5.58 4.89
C ASP A 61 -13.21 4.17 4.28
N LEU A 62 -12.74 4.07 3.03
CA LEU A 62 -12.60 2.81 2.30
C LEU A 62 -11.15 2.36 2.10
N MET A 63 -10.15 3.14 2.53
CA MET A 63 -8.74 2.86 2.25
C MET A 63 -8.29 1.54 2.85
N SER A 64 -8.66 1.30 4.11
CA SER A 64 -8.31 0.07 4.84
C SER A 64 -8.85 -1.17 4.13
N GLN A 65 -10.10 -1.11 3.67
CA GLN A 65 -10.76 -2.20 2.96
C GLN A 65 -10.08 -2.47 1.62
N LYS A 66 -9.72 -1.43 0.85
CA LYS A 66 -8.98 -1.60 -0.42
C LYS A 66 -7.62 -2.27 -0.20
N ILE A 67 -6.88 -1.85 0.83
CA ILE A 67 -5.59 -2.44 1.19
C ILE A 67 -5.77 -3.91 1.59
N GLN A 68 -6.76 -4.23 2.42
CA GLN A 68 -7.04 -5.61 2.84
C GLN A 68 -7.43 -6.51 1.66
N VAL A 69 -8.28 -6.02 0.74
CA VAL A 69 -8.64 -6.75 -0.48
C VAL A 69 -7.39 -7.03 -1.32
N TRP A 70 -6.52 -6.03 -1.52
CA TRP A 70 -5.28 -6.25 -2.25
C TRP A 70 -4.34 -7.24 -1.56
N GLN A 71 -4.14 -7.14 -0.25
CA GLN A 71 -3.33 -8.09 0.51
C GLN A 71 -3.84 -9.52 0.39
N PHE A 72 -5.17 -9.70 0.39
CA PHE A 72 -5.78 -11.00 0.15
C PHE A 72 -5.49 -11.53 -1.26
N LEU A 73 -5.63 -10.68 -2.29
CA LEU A 73 -5.35 -11.06 -3.68
C LEU A 73 -3.86 -11.34 -3.93
N SER A 74 -2.95 -10.55 -3.34
CA SER A 74 -1.51 -10.80 -3.43
C SER A 74 -1.15 -12.17 -2.83
N ARG A 75 -1.78 -12.56 -1.72
CA ARG A 75 -1.58 -13.90 -1.13
C ARG A 75 -2.08 -15.03 -2.02
N ILE A 76 -3.17 -14.82 -2.78
CA ILE A 76 -3.62 -15.79 -3.79
C ILE A 76 -2.60 -15.87 -4.92
N ASN A 77 -2.12 -14.72 -5.40
CA ASN A 77 -1.09 -14.62 -6.44
C ASN A 77 0.24 -15.28 -6.02
N GLU A 78 0.59 -15.18 -4.74
CA GLU A 78 1.76 -15.82 -4.13
C GLU A 78 1.50 -17.28 -3.71
N GLY A 79 0.24 -17.74 -3.71
CA GLY A 79 -0.16 -19.07 -3.24
C GLY A 79 0.40 -20.23 -4.07
N GLU A 80 0.92 -19.98 -5.28
CA GLU A 80 1.73 -20.97 -6.01
C GLU A 80 3.17 -21.09 -5.45
N LYS A 81 3.63 -20.13 -4.64
CA LYS A 81 4.98 -20.05 -4.03
C LYS A 81 5.01 -20.50 -2.56
N LEU A 82 4.22 -21.49 -2.17
CA LEU A 82 4.12 -22.03 -0.78
C LEU A 82 5.44 -22.49 -0.11
N GLY A 83 6.60 -22.34 -0.75
CA GLY A 83 7.92 -22.54 -0.16
C GLY A 83 8.60 -21.28 0.41
N GLU A 84 8.12 -20.08 0.08
CA GLU A 84 8.79 -18.81 0.43
C GLU A 84 7.86 -17.89 1.22
N ILE A 85 7.55 -18.29 2.46
CA ILE A 85 6.85 -17.45 3.42
C ILE A 85 7.83 -16.36 3.90
N ASN A 86 7.89 -15.23 3.20
CA ASN A 86 8.48 -13.99 3.73
C ASN A 86 7.35 -13.08 4.23
N ILE A 87 6.86 -13.37 5.44
CA ILE A 87 5.89 -12.49 6.10
C ILE A 87 6.64 -11.23 6.54
N ASN A 88 6.42 -10.13 5.82
CA ASN A 88 6.84 -8.81 6.23
C ASN A 88 6.17 -8.47 7.59
N PRO A 89 6.95 -8.18 8.66
CA PRO A 89 6.42 -7.87 9.99
C PRO A 89 5.42 -6.70 10.03
N PHE A 90 5.42 -5.83 9.01
CA PHE A 90 4.54 -4.66 8.92
C PHE A 90 3.05 -5.04 8.79
N ILE A 91 2.76 -6.22 8.23
CA ILE A 91 1.37 -6.73 8.08
C ILE A 91 0.80 -7.19 9.42
N ILE A 92 1.65 -7.62 10.36
CA ILE A 92 1.21 -8.08 11.69
C ILE A 92 0.74 -6.90 12.55
N THR A 93 1.37 -5.72 12.40
CA THR A 93 1.08 -4.58 13.27
C THR A 93 -0.32 -4.00 13.07
N HIS A 94 -0.89 -4.11 11.86
CA HIS A 94 -2.25 -3.64 11.56
C HIS A 94 -3.35 -4.65 11.94
N LEU A 95 -3.01 -5.92 12.19
CA LEU A 95 -3.97 -6.96 12.57
C LEU A 95 -4.08 -7.17 14.10
N LEU A 96 -3.13 -6.63 14.88
CA LEU A 96 -3.11 -6.75 16.34
C LEU A 96 -3.56 -5.48 17.08
N SER A 97 -4.04 -4.46 16.37
CA SER A 97 -4.54 -3.22 16.96
C SER A 97 -6.07 -3.10 16.97
N VAL A 98 -6.80 -4.23 16.90
CA VAL A 98 -8.25 -4.31 17.13
C VAL A 98 -8.51 -4.99 18.47
#